data_AF-A0A0N4XZG9-F1
#
_entry.id   AF-A0A0N4XZG9-F1
#
_cell.length_a   1.000
_cell.length_b   1.000
_cell.length_c   1.000
_cell.angle_alpha   90.00
_cell.angle_beta   90.00
_cell.angle_gamma   90.00
#
_symmetry.space_group_name_H-M   'P 1'
#
loop_
_entity.id
_entity.type
_entity.pdbx_description
1 polymer ?
#
loop_
_entity_poly.entity_id
_entity_poly.type
_entity_poly.pdbx_seq_one_letter_code
_entity_poly.pdbx_strand_id
1 'polypeptide(L)'
;MSDLLASIELDWVALSRRQPQDVQNHLLYNSLMIALTRFALTDSGWETLAQLALPEVLAQLVMFAQPPKQMFLQPASVKEKGSPAELFLSSFEVVIQLCSAICAKPKWKRLSFKILDVVYSQTELLSQLMRAEIKCRMMDAVVMLVQYIWDSDDATRPVIESNSMLTQLRSLPRVEQRCQNFVKKPFSFVNPTHLAPQFIR
;
A
#
# COMPACT_ATOMS: atom_id res chain seq x y z
N MET A 1 9.33 1.94 -15.03
CA MET A 1 8.36 1.53 -13.99
C MET A 1 8.05 2.72 -13.09
N SER A 2 9.07 3.40 -12.55
CA SER A 2 8.96 4.71 -11.91
C SER A 2 8.18 5.71 -12.75
N ASP A 3 8.52 5.83 -14.05
CA ASP A 3 7.90 6.81 -14.94
C ASP A 3 6.42 6.53 -15.20
N LEU A 4 6.04 5.25 -15.24
CA LEU A 4 4.64 4.85 -15.37
C LEU A 4 3.85 5.20 -14.11
N LEU A 5 4.38 4.90 -12.92
CA LEU A 5 3.72 5.25 -11.66
C LEU A 5 3.63 6.76 -11.46
N ALA A 6 4.69 7.50 -11.82
CA ALA A 6 4.71 8.95 -11.77
C ALA A 6 3.75 9.59 -12.79
N SER A 7 3.50 8.94 -13.91
CA SER A 7 2.58 9.44 -14.95
C SER A 7 1.09 9.24 -14.61
N ILE A 8 0.76 8.44 -13.61
CA ILE A 8 -0.64 8.25 -13.20
C ILE A 8 -1.05 9.42 -12.32
N GLU A 9 -1.86 10.31 -12.88
CA GLU A 9 -2.52 11.39 -12.15
C GLU A 9 -3.92 10.96 -11.72
N LEU A 10 -4.28 11.26 -10.48
CA LEU A 10 -5.58 10.98 -9.90
C LEU A 10 -6.11 12.21 -9.17
N ASP A 11 -7.27 12.70 -9.61
CA ASP A 11 -8.07 13.63 -8.82
C ASP A 11 -9.12 12.85 -8.03
N TRP A 12 -8.97 12.82 -6.70
CA TRP A 12 -9.85 12.09 -5.80
C TRP A 12 -11.31 12.55 -5.85
N VAL A 13 -11.56 13.83 -6.17
CA VAL A 13 -12.90 14.39 -6.31
C VAL A 13 -13.49 14.00 -7.66
N ALA A 14 -12.71 14.08 -8.73
CA ALA A 14 -13.14 13.62 -10.06
C ALA A 14 -13.42 12.11 -10.08
N LEU A 15 -12.57 11.32 -9.42
CA LEU A 15 -12.76 9.89 -9.22
C LEU A 15 -14.04 9.57 -8.43
N SER A 16 -14.30 10.31 -7.34
CA SER A 16 -15.54 10.16 -6.57
C SER A 16 -16.78 10.45 -7.41
N ARG A 17 -16.68 11.42 -8.32
CA ARG A 17 -17.73 11.74 -9.31
C ARG A 17 -17.77 10.79 -10.50
N ARG A 18 -16.93 9.74 -10.51
CA ARG A 18 -16.80 8.73 -11.56
C ARG A 18 -16.48 9.32 -12.93
N GLN A 19 -15.61 10.33 -12.97
CA GLN A 19 -15.11 10.83 -14.25
C GLN A 19 -14.37 9.70 -14.99
N PRO A 20 -14.64 9.47 -16.29
CA PRO A 20 -14.13 8.29 -17.00
C PRO A 20 -12.60 8.15 -16.97
N GLN A 21 -11.89 9.27 -17.09
CA GLN A 21 -10.43 9.29 -17.10
C GLN A 21 -9.84 8.87 -15.75
N ASP A 22 -10.32 9.47 -14.65
CA ASP A 22 -9.86 9.10 -13.30
C ASP A 22 -10.22 7.66 -12.93
N VAL A 23 -11.38 7.17 -13.34
CA VAL A 23 -11.77 5.77 -13.14
C VAL A 23 -10.80 4.84 -13.87
N GLN A 24 -10.42 5.17 -15.11
CA GLN A 24 -9.46 4.38 -15.87
C GLN A 24 -8.05 4.43 -15.25
N ASN A 25 -7.60 5.62 -14.83
CA ASN A 25 -6.31 5.80 -14.15
C ASN A 25 -6.28 5.04 -12.83
N HIS A 26 -7.37 5.04 -12.06
CA HIS A 26 -7.47 4.33 -10.79
C HIS A 26 -7.46 2.82 -10.99
N LEU A 27 -8.13 2.32 -12.04
CA LEU A 27 -8.08 0.92 -12.41
C LEU A 27 -6.66 0.49 -12.82
N LEU A 28 -5.97 1.30 -13.61
CA LEU A 28 -4.58 1.06 -14.01
C LEU A 28 -3.67 1.01 -12.79
N TYR A 29 -3.76 2.00 -11.91
CA TYR A 29 -3.02 2.07 -10.67
C TYR A 29 -3.22 0.81 -9.81
N ASN A 30 -4.47 0.45 -9.51
CA ASN A 30 -4.77 -0.71 -8.68
C ASN A 30 -4.27 -2.02 -9.31
N SER A 31 -4.46 -2.17 -10.61
CA SER A 31 -3.98 -3.35 -11.34
C SER A 31 -2.46 -3.49 -11.27
N LEU A 32 -1.75 -2.37 -11.44
CA LEU A 32 -0.30 -2.32 -11.34
C LEU A 32 0.17 -2.64 -9.92
N MET A 33 -0.42 -2.03 -8.89
CA MET A 33 -0.04 -2.29 -7.51
C MET A 33 -0.26 -3.75 -7.12
N ILE A 34 -1.36 -4.38 -7.55
CA ILE A 34 -1.62 -5.81 -7.33
C ILE A 34 -0.57 -6.66 -8.04
N ALA A 35 -0.22 -6.33 -9.28
CA ALA A 35 0.80 -7.03 -10.04
C ALA A 35 2.18 -6.93 -9.36
N LEU A 36 2.57 -5.73 -8.91
CA LEU A 36 3.80 -5.50 -8.16
C LEU A 36 3.81 -6.26 -6.83
N THR A 37 2.67 -6.33 -6.14
CA THR A 37 2.54 -7.07 -4.87
C THR A 37 2.80 -8.55 -5.10
N ARG A 38 2.20 -9.14 -6.13
CA ARG A 38 2.45 -10.55 -6.49
C ARG A 38 3.89 -10.77 -6.94
N PHE A 39 4.45 -9.82 -7.68
CA PHE A 39 5.83 -9.88 -8.15
C PHE A 39 6.83 -9.84 -6.99
N ALA A 40 6.58 -9.01 -5.96
CA ALA A 40 7.38 -8.92 -4.74
C ALA A 40 7.41 -10.24 -3.93
N LEU A 41 6.42 -11.11 -4.10
CA LEU A 41 6.39 -12.43 -3.46
C LEU A 41 7.26 -13.47 -4.18
N THR A 42 7.78 -13.16 -5.37
CA THR A 42 8.78 -14.00 -6.07
C THR A 42 10.20 -13.56 -5.71
N ASP A 43 11.19 -14.45 -5.78
CA ASP A 43 12.57 -14.09 -5.41
C ASP A 43 13.19 -13.11 -6.42
N SER A 44 13.02 -13.38 -7.72
CA SER A 44 13.49 -12.48 -8.78
C SER A 44 12.78 -11.14 -8.74
N GLY A 45 11.45 -11.14 -8.55
CA GLY A 45 10.69 -9.90 -8.50
C GLY A 45 11.04 -9.05 -7.30
N TRP A 46 11.22 -9.65 -6.13
CA TRP A 46 11.69 -8.92 -4.95
C TRP A 46 13.05 -8.25 -5.18
N GLU A 47 14.02 -8.98 -5.76
CA GLU A 47 15.34 -8.42 -6.06
C GLU A 47 15.24 -7.26 -7.06
N THR A 48 14.46 -7.42 -8.13
CA THR A 48 14.22 -6.35 -9.11
C THR A 48 13.58 -5.12 -8.48
N LEU A 49 12.54 -5.28 -7.65
CA LEU A 49 11.88 -4.14 -7.01
C LEU A 49 12.79 -3.41 -6.03
N ALA A 50 13.65 -4.14 -5.33
CA ALA A 50 14.67 -3.55 -4.48
C ALA A 50 15.71 -2.75 -5.29
N GLN A 51 16.18 -3.30 -6.41
CA GLN A 51 17.12 -2.61 -7.32
C GLN A 51 16.52 -1.35 -7.94
N LEU A 52 15.21 -1.36 -8.22
CA LEU A 52 14.48 -0.22 -8.74
C LEU A 52 14.09 0.81 -7.66
N ALA A 53 14.54 0.64 -6.41
CA ALA A 53 14.21 1.53 -5.29
C ALA A 53 12.69 1.77 -5.19
N LEU A 54 11.90 0.69 -5.35
CA LEU A 54 10.45 0.81 -5.39
C LEU A 54 9.88 1.48 -4.12
N PRO A 55 10.28 1.15 -2.88
CA PRO A 55 9.77 1.83 -1.70
C PRO A 55 9.96 3.35 -1.75
N GLU A 56 11.10 3.83 -2.25
CA GLU A 56 11.38 5.26 -2.42
C GLU A 56 10.46 5.90 -3.45
N VAL A 57 10.20 5.21 -4.57
CA VAL A 57 9.22 5.66 -5.57
C VAL A 57 7.81 5.74 -4.95
N LEU A 58 7.42 4.76 -4.14
CA LEU A 58 6.12 4.73 -3.47
C LEU A 58 5.95 5.90 -2.49
N ALA A 59 7.01 6.27 -1.76
CA ALA A 59 7.00 7.40 -0.82
C ALA A 59 6.85 8.77 -1.52
N GLN A 60 7.11 8.84 -2.83
CA GLN A 60 7.13 10.07 -3.61
C GLN A 60 5.99 10.17 -4.65
N LEU A 61 5.01 9.27 -4.59
CA LEU A 61 3.88 9.30 -5.52
C LEU A 61 3.07 10.59 -5.38
N VAL A 62 3.00 11.37 -6.48
CA VAL A 62 2.35 12.69 -6.52
C VAL A 62 0.88 12.62 -6.10
N MET A 63 0.16 11.55 -6.47
CA MET A 63 -1.24 11.36 -6.10
C MET A 63 -1.49 11.36 -4.58
N PHE A 64 -0.48 10.98 -3.78
CA PHE A 64 -0.54 10.96 -2.31
C PHE A 64 0.10 12.18 -1.65
N ALA A 65 0.69 13.09 -2.43
CA ALA A 65 1.31 14.30 -1.89
C ALA A 65 0.29 15.27 -1.27
N GLN A 66 -0.97 15.22 -1.70
CA GLN A 66 -2.05 16.07 -1.21
C GLN A 66 -3.28 15.23 -0.84
N PRO A 67 -3.42 14.83 0.44
CA PRO A 67 -4.63 14.15 0.90
C PRO A 67 -5.87 15.05 0.74
N PRO A 68 -7.05 14.49 0.41
CA PRO A 68 -8.29 15.25 0.30
C PRO A 68 -8.60 16.06 1.57
N LYS A 69 -8.85 17.36 1.43
CA LYS A 69 -9.10 18.30 2.56
C LYS A 69 -10.16 17.80 3.55
N GLN A 70 -11.18 17.11 3.04
CA GLN A 70 -12.25 16.53 3.84
C GLN A 70 -11.76 15.54 4.92
N MET A 71 -10.58 14.92 4.75
CA MET A 71 -10.00 14.02 5.74
C MET A 71 -9.56 14.74 7.01
N PHE A 72 -9.21 16.03 6.89
CA PHE A 72 -8.82 16.86 8.03
C PHE A 72 -10.02 17.55 8.66
N LEU A 73 -10.97 18.00 7.84
CA LEU A 73 -12.17 18.73 8.28
C LEU A 73 -13.25 17.78 8.85
N GLN A 74 -13.40 16.60 8.25
CA GLN A 74 -14.41 15.61 8.59
C GLN A 74 -13.81 14.19 8.51
N PRO A 75 -12.96 13.79 9.48
CA PRO A 75 -12.27 12.50 9.44
C PRO A 75 -13.20 11.29 9.29
N ALA A 76 -14.45 11.39 9.75
CA ALA A 76 -15.46 10.33 9.59
C ALA A 76 -15.85 10.05 8.12
N SER A 77 -15.60 10.99 7.19
CA SER A 77 -15.87 10.84 5.75
C SER A 77 -15.14 9.65 5.11
N VAL A 78 -14.04 9.19 5.71
CA VAL A 78 -13.31 7.97 5.31
C VAL A 78 -14.16 6.69 5.33
N LYS A 79 -15.28 6.68 6.07
CA LYS A 79 -16.21 5.55 6.13
C LYS A 79 -17.29 5.62 5.04
N GLU A 80 -17.41 6.76 4.37
CA GLU A 80 -18.37 6.96 3.29
C GLU A 80 -17.79 6.38 1.99
N LYS A 81 -18.39 5.28 1.54
CA LYS A 81 -17.94 4.54 0.36
C LYS A 81 -18.00 5.40 -0.90
N GLY A 82 -16.90 5.46 -1.63
CA GLY A 82 -16.79 6.26 -2.85
C GLY A 82 -16.58 7.75 -2.60
N SER A 83 -16.47 8.20 -1.34
CA SER A 83 -15.99 9.54 -1.04
C SER A 83 -14.51 9.67 -1.44
N PRO A 84 -14.02 10.88 -1.72
CA PRO A 84 -12.60 11.10 -2.02
C PRO A 84 -11.64 10.56 -0.94
N ALA A 85 -12.07 10.59 0.32
CA ALA A 85 -11.29 10.17 1.48
C ALA A 85 -11.17 8.65 1.55
N GLU A 86 -12.29 7.94 1.31
CA GLU A 86 -12.30 6.48 1.26
C GLU A 86 -11.50 5.95 0.07
N LEU A 87 -11.62 6.61 -1.10
CA LEU A 87 -10.86 6.27 -2.30
C LEU A 87 -9.35 6.51 -2.11
N PHE A 88 -8.96 7.61 -1.47
CA PHE A 88 -7.58 7.89 -1.12
C PHE A 88 -7.02 6.80 -0.20
N LEU A 89 -7.72 6.50 0.91
CA LEU A 89 -7.25 5.53 1.90
C LEU A 89 -7.18 4.12 1.37
N SER A 90 -8.17 3.68 0.61
CA SER A 90 -8.15 2.36 -0.01
C SER A 90 -7.00 2.25 -1.01
N SER A 91 -6.70 3.30 -1.78
CA SER A 91 -5.58 3.33 -2.70
C SER A 91 -4.23 3.31 -1.99
N PHE A 92 -4.11 4.00 -0.86
CA PHE A 92 -2.89 3.98 -0.04
C PHE A 92 -2.74 2.66 0.74
N GLU A 93 -3.84 2.03 1.17
CA GLU A 93 -3.82 0.70 1.79
C GLU A 93 -3.12 -0.32 0.89
N VAL A 94 -3.36 -0.26 -0.43
CA VAL A 94 -2.69 -1.15 -1.39
C VAL A 94 -1.16 -0.92 -1.41
N VAL A 95 -0.69 0.32 -1.24
CA VAL A 95 0.76 0.62 -1.10
C VAL A 95 1.33 -0.07 0.13
N ILE A 96 0.63 0.03 1.27
CA ILE A 96 1.05 -0.60 2.53
C ILE A 96 1.05 -2.13 2.43
N GLN A 97 0.09 -2.71 1.71
CA GLN A 97 0.06 -4.14 1.41
C GLN A 97 1.25 -4.58 0.55
N LEU A 98 1.63 -3.77 -0.45
CA LEU A 98 2.84 -4.00 -1.25
C LEU A 98 4.12 -3.95 -0.39
N CYS A 99 4.24 -2.95 0.49
CA CYS A 99 5.33 -2.89 1.48
C CYS A 99 5.36 -4.13 2.38
N SER A 100 4.20 -4.59 2.84
CA SER A 100 4.08 -5.82 3.64
C SER A 100 4.51 -7.07 2.87
N ALA A 101 4.21 -7.15 1.56
CA ALA A 101 4.66 -8.24 0.70
C ALA A 101 6.20 -8.22 0.51
N ILE A 102 6.80 -7.03 0.39
CA ILE A 102 8.27 -6.88 0.36
C ILE A 102 8.90 -7.39 1.66
N CYS A 103 8.25 -7.15 2.80
CA CYS A 103 8.65 -7.63 4.13
C CYS A 103 8.57 -9.16 4.32
N ALA A 104 7.92 -9.90 3.41
CA ALA A 104 7.81 -11.36 3.50
C ALA A 104 9.08 -12.12 3.06
N LYS A 105 10.10 -11.42 2.53
CA LYS A 105 11.34 -12.04 1.99
C LYS A 105 12.51 -11.90 2.96
N PRO A 106 13.41 -12.88 3.10
CA PRO A 106 14.42 -12.91 4.17
C PRO A 106 15.37 -11.70 4.21
N LYS A 107 15.62 -11.07 3.05
CA LYS A 107 16.51 -9.90 2.92
C LYS A 107 15.76 -8.55 3.06
N TRP A 108 14.48 -8.54 3.45
CA TRP A 108 13.66 -7.34 3.52
C TRP A 108 14.22 -6.23 4.40
N LYS A 109 14.98 -6.58 5.45
CA LYS A 109 15.59 -5.62 6.39
C LYS A 109 16.48 -4.57 5.69
N ARG A 110 17.06 -4.89 4.53
CA ARG A 110 17.84 -3.88 3.76
C ARG A 110 16.99 -2.71 3.25
N LEU A 111 15.66 -2.88 3.21
CA LEU A 111 14.68 -1.90 2.76
C LEU A 111 13.84 -1.35 3.92
N SER A 112 14.09 -1.74 5.17
CA SER A 112 13.22 -1.42 6.31
C SER A 112 13.04 0.09 6.52
N PHE A 113 14.14 0.85 6.48
CA PHE A 113 14.10 2.32 6.54
C PHE A 113 13.30 2.92 5.38
N LYS A 114 13.48 2.38 4.16
CA LYS A 114 12.77 2.87 2.97
C LYS A 114 11.28 2.59 3.02
N ILE A 115 10.90 1.46 3.62
CA ILE A 115 9.49 1.13 3.88
C ILE A 115 8.92 2.05 4.98
N LEU A 116 9.70 2.37 6.00
CA LEU A 116 9.28 3.36 7.00
C LEU A 116 9.10 4.76 6.39
N ASP A 117 9.94 5.15 5.41
CA ASP A 117 9.78 6.41 4.67
C ASP A 117 8.43 6.47 3.94
N VAL A 118 7.93 5.34 3.41
CA VAL A 118 6.59 5.27 2.80
C VAL A 118 5.50 5.59 3.83
N VAL A 119 5.58 5.00 5.03
CA VAL A 119 4.63 5.32 6.12
C VAL A 119 4.76 6.78 6.54
N TYR A 120 6.01 7.26 6.65
CA TYR A 120 6.32 8.62 7.05
C TYR A 120 5.83 9.67 6.05
N SER A 121 5.73 9.33 4.76
CA SER A 121 5.19 10.22 3.73
C SER A 121 3.76 10.70 4.02
N GLN A 122 3.02 9.97 4.86
CA GLN A 122 1.64 10.30 5.27
C GLN A 122 1.52 10.66 6.75
N THR A 123 2.60 11.18 7.37
CA THR A 123 2.64 11.47 8.82
C THR A 123 1.49 12.36 9.30
N GLU A 124 1.18 13.44 8.59
CA GLU A 124 0.12 14.37 9.01
C GLU A 124 -1.26 13.68 8.98
N LEU A 125 -1.52 12.91 7.92
CA LEU A 125 -2.75 12.16 7.76
C LEU A 125 -2.90 11.10 8.85
N LEU A 126 -1.87 10.27 9.06
CA LEU A 126 -1.89 9.21 10.08
C LEU A 126 -2.09 9.79 11.48
N SER A 127 -1.43 10.90 11.79
CA SER A 127 -1.58 11.61 13.07
C SER A 127 -3.01 12.12 13.26
N GLN A 128 -3.62 12.68 12.21
CA GLN A 128 -5.00 13.15 12.25
C GLN A 128 -6.00 12.00 12.45
N LEU A 129 -5.80 10.87 11.76
CA LEU A 129 -6.66 9.69 11.89
C LEU A 129 -6.57 9.07 13.29
N MET A 130 -5.37 8.99 13.86
CA MET A 130 -5.17 8.54 15.24
C MET A 130 -5.86 9.48 16.24
N ARG A 131 -5.66 10.80 16.10
CA ARG A 131 -6.26 11.81 16.97
C ARG A 131 -7.79 11.80 16.91
N ALA A 132 -8.35 11.54 15.73
CA ALA A 132 -9.79 11.42 15.52
C ALA A 132 -10.34 10.01 15.81
N GLU A 133 -9.51 9.09 16.33
CA GLU A 133 -9.86 7.71 16.67
C GLU A 133 -10.56 6.94 15.53
N ILE A 134 -10.17 7.24 14.29
CA ILE A 134 -10.75 6.60 13.11
C ILE A 134 -10.19 5.19 12.97
N LYS A 135 -11.08 4.21 13.11
CA LYS A 135 -10.79 2.81 12.78
C LYS A 135 -11.09 2.55 11.31
N CYS A 136 -10.07 2.22 10.53
CA CYS A 136 -10.18 1.80 9.13
C CYS A 136 -9.06 0.80 8.76
N ARG A 137 -9.27 0.04 7.69
CA ARG A 137 -8.36 -1.04 7.27
C ARG A 137 -6.94 -0.56 6.96
N MET A 138 -6.82 0.62 6.36
CA MET A 138 -5.53 1.27 6.09
C MET A 138 -4.74 1.46 7.40
N MET A 139 -5.37 1.99 8.45
CA MET A 139 -4.72 2.16 9.76
C MET A 139 -4.28 0.82 10.36
N ASP A 140 -5.13 -0.21 10.28
CA ASP A 140 -4.79 -1.55 10.76
C ASP A 140 -3.57 -2.12 10.02
N ALA A 141 -3.50 -1.94 8.70
CA ALA A 141 -2.37 -2.37 7.87
C ALA A 141 -1.08 -1.63 8.22
N VAL A 142 -1.15 -0.31 8.44
CA VAL A 142 0.00 0.51 8.84
C VAL A 142 0.53 0.10 10.22
N VAL A 143 -0.37 -0.07 11.21
CA VAL A 143 0.01 -0.52 12.56
C VAL A 143 0.70 -1.88 12.51
N MET A 144 0.12 -2.84 11.78
CA MET A 144 0.71 -4.17 11.62
C MET A 144 2.10 -4.12 10.97
N LEU A 145 2.26 -3.31 9.92
CA LEU A 145 3.56 -3.15 9.25
C LEU A 145 4.61 -2.54 10.18
N VAL A 146 4.31 -1.43 10.86
CA VAL A 146 5.25 -0.75 11.76
C VAL A 146 5.65 -1.66 12.91
N GLN A 147 4.70 -2.38 13.51
CA GLN A 147 4.98 -3.33 14.58
C GLN A 147 5.80 -4.53 14.11
N TYR A 148 5.53 -5.06 12.92
CA TYR A 148 6.33 -6.14 12.35
C TYR A 148 7.78 -5.69 12.15
N ILE A 149 7.98 -4.46 11.63
CA ILE A 149 9.32 -3.89 11.44
C ILE A 149 10.02 -3.71 12.79
N TRP A 150 9.32 -3.14 13.79
CA TRP A 150 9.83 -2.93 15.13
C TRP A 150 10.32 -4.21 15.81
N ASP A 151 9.51 -5.27 15.74
CA ASP A 151 9.81 -6.56 16.36
C ASP A 151 10.97 -7.29 15.67
N SER A 152 11.08 -7.09 14.35
CA SER A 152 11.93 -7.93 13.51
C SER A 152 13.26 -7.27 13.13
N ASP A 153 13.36 -5.94 13.12
CA ASP A 153 14.55 -5.20 12.71
C ASP A 153 15.00 -4.16 13.75
N ASP A 154 15.91 -4.59 14.64
CA ASP A 154 16.47 -3.78 15.72
C ASP A 154 17.09 -2.45 15.24
N ALA A 155 17.62 -2.41 14.01
CA ALA A 155 18.25 -1.22 13.45
C ALA A 155 17.26 -0.05 13.29
N THR A 156 15.98 -0.33 13.09
CA THR A 156 14.94 0.69 12.90
C THR A 156 14.42 1.30 14.20
N ARG A 157 14.74 0.69 15.35
CA ARG A 157 14.17 1.09 16.65
C ARG A 157 14.43 2.55 17.01
N PRO A 158 15.66 3.08 16.88
CA PRO A 158 15.92 4.49 17.21
C PRO A 158 15.10 5.46 16.34
N VAL A 159 14.85 5.11 15.08
CA VAL A 159 14.03 5.92 14.17
C VAL A 159 12.55 5.89 14.57
N ILE A 160 12.03 4.71 14.93
CA ILE A 160 10.64 4.57 15.40
C ILE A 160 10.44 5.31 16.72
N GLU A 161 11.38 5.22 17.66
CA GLU A 161 11.29 5.86 18.98
C GLU A 161 11.48 7.39 18.94
N SER A 162 12.31 7.89 18.02
CA SER A 162 12.50 9.34 17.85
C SER A 162 11.31 10.02 17.16
N ASN A 163 10.44 9.25 16.50
CA ASN A 163 9.26 9.78 15.84
C ASN A 163 7.97 9.52 16.63
N SER A 164 7.27 10.58 17.03
CA SER A 164 6.05 10.47 17.85
C SER A 164 4.93 9.69 17.16
N MET A 165 4.73 9.86 15.86
CA MET A 165 3.70 9.16 15.08
C MET A 165 4.01 7.66 14.98
N LEU A 166 5.25 7.28 14.63
CA LEU A 166 5.66 5.88 14.57
C LEU A 166 5.63 5.21 15.95
N THR A 167 6.03 5.94 17.01
CA THR A 167 5.94 5.46 18.39
C THR A 167 4.49 5.18 18.79
N GLN A 168 3.56 6.08 18.45
CA GLN A 168 2.13 5.88 18.70
C GLN A 168 1.61 4.66 17.94
N LEU A 169 1.87 4.56 16.63
CA LEU A 169 1.47 3.41 15.81
C LEU A 169 1.99 2.08 16.39
N ARG A 170 3.25 2.06 16.85
CA ARG A 170 3.83 0.89 17.52
C ARG A 170 3.04 0.51 18.77
N SER A 171 2.61 1.49 19.57
CA SER A 171 1.91 1.27 20.84
C SER A 171 0.43 0.91 20.72
N LEU A 172 -0.17 1.08 19.53
CA LEU A 172 -1.57 0.74 19.31
C LEU A 172 -1.80 -0.78 19.44
N PRO A 173 -2.97 -1.21 19.93
CA PRO A 173 -3.27 -2.62 20.05
C PRO A 173 -3.23 -3.29 18.68
N ARG A 174 -2.63 -4.49 18.62
CA ARG A 174 -2.73 -5.34 17.44
C ARG A 174 -4.20 -5.63 17.19
N VAL A 175 -4.67 -5.26 16.02
CA VAL A 175 -5.92 -5.81 15.53
C VAL A 175 -5.62 -7.26 15.19
N GLU A 176 -6.13 -8.18 16.01
CA GLU A 176 -6.17 -9.59 15.67
C GLU A 176 -6.92 -9.72 14.34
N GLN A 177 -6.18 -9.79 13.25
CA GLN A 177 -6.75 -10.25 12.00
C GLN A 177 -7.22 -11.68 12.28
N ARG A 178 -8.54 -11.87 12.32
CA ARG A 178 -9.13 -13.17 11.98
C ARG A 178 -8.46 -13.56 10.69
N CYS A 179 -7.52 -14.49 10.75
CA CYS A 179 -6.99 -15.17 9.58
C CYS A 179 -8.22 -15.65 8.80
N GLN A 180 -8.59 -14.91 7.76
CA GLN A 180 -9.44 -15.49 6.74
C GLN A 180 -8.62 -16.67 6.25
N ASN A 181 -9.17 -17.86 6.47
CA ASN A 181 -8.66 -19.11 5.96
C ASN A 181 -8.51 -18.96 4.43
N PHE A 182 -7.37 -18.42 3.98
CA PHE A 182 -6.90 -18.62 2.63
C PHE A 182 -6.51 -20.08 2.57
N VAL A 183 -7.52 -20.90 2.29
CA VAL A 183 -7.37 -22.25 1.79
C VAL A 183 -6.24 -22.21 0.77
N LYS A 184 -5.14 -22.89 1.09
CA LYS A 184 -4.05 -23.21 0.16
C LYS A 184 -4.67 -23.91 -1.05
N LYS A 185 -5.15 -23.15 -2.04
CA LYS A 185 -5.24 -23.66 -3.40
C LYS A 185 -3.89 -23.38 -4.02
N PRO A 186 -3.10 -24.41 -4.37
CA PRO A 186 -1.89 -24.17 -5.13
C PRO A 186 -2.30 -23.45 -6.41
N PHE A 187 -1.64 -22.35 -6.71
CA PHE A 187 -1.79 -21.64 -7.96
C PHE A 187 -1.61 -22.66 -9.10
N SER A 188 -2.70 -23.06 -9.75
CA SER A 188 -2.61 -23.77 -11.01
C SER A 188 -2.18 -22.75 -12.04
N PHE A 189 -0.91 -22.77 -12.42
CA PHE A 189 -0.48 -22.16 -13.67
C PHE A 189 -1.36 -22.75 -14.77
N VAL A 190 -2.20 -21.92 -15.37
CA VAL A 190 -2.94 -22.30 -16.58
C VAL A 190 -1.87 -22.54 -17.64
N ASN A 191 -1.72 -23.80 -18.05
CA ASN A 191 -0.84 -24.18 -19.14
C ASN A 191 -1.16 -23.32 -20.38
N PRO A 192 -0.16 -22.65 -21.00
CA PRO A 192 -0.39 -21.76 -22.14
C PRO A 192 -0.67 -22.50 -23.47
N THR A 193 -1.09 -23.77 -23.43
CA THR A 193 -1.36 -24.57 -24.63
C THR A 193 -2.74 -24.37 -25.26
N HIS A 194 -3.61 -23.51 -24.70
CA HIS A 194 -4.94 -23.27 -25.25
C HIS A 194 -5.08 -21.97 -26.07
N LEU A 195 -3.99 -21.27 -26.39
CA LEU A 195 -4.02 -20.07 -27.24
C LEU A 195 -3.50 -20.29 -28.67
N ALA A 196 -3.51 -21.53 -29.17
CA ALA A 196 -3.25 -21.79 -30.58
C ALA A 196 -4.58 -21.88 -31.35
N PRO A 197 -4.87 -20.98 -32.32
CA PRO A 197 -5.97 -21.19 -33.24
C PRO A 197 -5.63 -22.39 -34.13
N GLN A 198 -6.48 -23.42 -34.10
CA GLN A 198 -6.40 -24.53 -35.05
C GLN A 198 -6.74 -24.00 -36.44
N PHE A 199 -5.71 -23.73 -37.25
CA PHE A 199 -5.88 -23.62 -38.69
C PHE A 199 -6.26 -25.01 -39.21
N ILE A 200 -7.55 -25.21 -39.48
CA ILE A 200 -8.04 -26.37 -40.21
C ILE A 200 -7.83 -26.08 -41.71
N ARG A 201 -7.08 -26.97 -42.36
CA ARG A 201 -6.92 -27.06 -43.81
C ARG A 201 -8.09 -27.83 -44.43
#